data_AF-A0A1G0ED43-F1
#
_entry.id   AF-A0A1G0ED43-F1
#
_cell.length_a   1.000
_cell.length_b   1.000
_cell.length_c   1.000
_cell.angle_alpha   90.00
_cell.angle_beta   90.00
_cell.angle_gamma   90.00
#
_symmetry.space_group_name_H-M   'P 1'
#
loop_
_entity.id
_entity.type
_entity.pdbx_description
1 polymer ?
#
loop_
_entity_poly.entity_id
_entity_poly.type
_entity_poly.pdbx_seq_one_letter_code
_entity_poly.pdbx_strand_id
1 'polypeptide(L)'
;MEIVGYIGFAVLIFLAVTWTIGVRTTLHLQTASIFSALFYVVAAVILVATDTNKLHSLWIIPVGFALAAFGGLFAFHFRPAFEVLRFLASAFANVVRIGIPADRIRAAYDANLKAQIEAFGSKSESKDE
;
A
#
# COMPACT_ATOMS: atom_id res chain seq x y z
N MET A 1 -8.14 -7.93 28.32
CA MET A 1 -7.54 -7.02 27.32
C MET A 1 -6.55 -7.71 26.40
N GLU A 2 -5.82 -8.73 26.86
CA GLU A 2 -4.86 -9.47 26.02
C GLU A 2 -5.49 -10.14 24.80
N ILE A 3 -6.64 -10.80 24.97
CA ILE A 3 -7.37 -11.46 23.87
C ILE A 3 -7.67 -10.48 22.73
N VAL A 4 -8.12 -9.26 23.06
CA VAL A 4 -8.40 -8.21 22.06
C VAL A 4 -7.12 -7.79 21.34
N GLY A 5 -6.00 -7.67 22.06
CA GLY A 5 -4.69 -7.42 21.47
C GLY A 5 -4.24 -8.53 20.52
N TYR A 6 -4.43 -9.79 20.89
CA TYR A 6 -4.11 -10.93 20.01
C TYR A 6 -4.99 -10.96 18.76
N ILE A 7 -6.29 -10.69 18.89
CA ILE A 7 -7.20 -10.59 17.74
C ILE A 7 -6.75 -9.46 16.81
N GLY A 8 -6.49 -8.27 17.35
CA GLY A 8 -6.02 -7.13 16.57
C GLY A 8 -4.67 -7.41 15.89
N PHE A 9 -3.77 -8.11 16.56
CA PHE A 9 -2.49 -8.51 16.00
C PHE A 9 -2.64 -9.58 14.89
N ALA A 10 -3.55 -10.54 15.05
CA ALA A 10 -3.86 -11.49 13.98
C ALA A 10 -4.43 -10.78 12.73
N VAL A 11 -5.29 -9.77 12.93
CA VAL A 11 -5.78 -8.92 11.83
C VAL A 11 -4.64 -8.14 11.19
N LEU A 12 -3.71 -7.58 11.97
CA LEU A 12 -2.54 -6.89 11.44
C LEU A 12 -1.69 -7.82 10.56
N ILE A 13 -1.42 -9.05 11.00
CA ILE A 13 -0.69 -10.05 10.20
C ILE A 13 -1.46 -10.35 8.91
N PHE A 14 -2.77 -10.58 9.01
CA PHE A 14 -3.61 -10.85 7.86
C PHE A 14 -3.58 -9.71 6.83
N LEU A 15 -3.62 -8.45 7.29
CA LEU A 15 -3.47 -7.28 6.44
C LEU A 15 -2.08 -7.21 5.81
N ALA A 16 -1.01 -7.43 6.57
CA ALA A 16 0.36 -7.46 6.06
C ALA A 16 0.51 -8.47 4.92
N VAL A 17 -0.02 -9.69 5.09
CA VAL A 17 0.01 -10.73 4.06
C VAL A 17 -0.84 -10.34 2.86
N THR A 18 -2.09 -9.91 3.08
CA THR A 18 -3.04 -9.57 2.01
C THR A 18 -2.53 -8.41 1.15
N TRP A 19 -2.02 -7.34 1.77
CA TRP A 19 -1.44 -6.21 1.03
C TRP A 19 -0.17 -6.62 0.28
N THR A 20 0.68 -7.47 0.87
CA THR A 20 1.89 -7.97 0.20
C THR A 20 1.52 -8.83 -1.02
N ILE A 21 0.51 -9.69 -0.91
CA ILE A 21 -0.03 -10.43 -2.05
C ILE A 21 -0.56 -9.44 -3.10
N GLY A 22 -1.30 -8.42 -2.68
CA GLY A 22 -1.76 -7.33 -3.55
C GLY A 22 -0.61 -6.68 -4.31
N VAL A 23 0.49 -6.34 -3.64
CA VAL A 23 1.71 -5.80 -4.29
C VAL A 23 2.22 -6.74 -5.37
N ARG A 24 2.16 -8.05 -5.17
CA ARG A 24 2.61 -9.05 -6.15
C ARG A 24 1.63 -9.21 -7.33
N THR A 25 0.33 -9.25 -7.06
CA THR A 25 -0.69 -9.55 -8.08
C THR A 25 -1.10 -8.33 -8.88
N THR A 26 -1.14 -7.15 -8.25
CA THR A 26 -1.66 -5.92 -8.83
C THR A 26 -0.51 -5.01 -9.22
N LEU A 27 -0.01 -5.19 -10.45
CA LEU A 27 1.22 -4.53 -10.90
C LEU A 27 1.12 -2.99 -10.98
N HIS A 28 -0.09 -2.45 -11.11
CA HIS A 28 -0.39 -1.02 -11.21
C HIS A 28 -0.68 -0.32 -9.85
N LEU A 29 -0.38 -0.97 -8.72
CA LEU A 29 -0.56 -0.38 -7.39
C LEU A 29 0.19 0.95 -7.25
N GLN A 30 -0.46 1.92 -6.61
CA GLN A 30 0.14 3.21 -6.27
C GLN A 30 1.21 3.04 -5.18
N THR A 31 2.23 3.91 -5.21
CA THR A 31 3.33 3.95 -4.23
C THR A 31 2.83 3.94 -2.79
N ALA A 32 1.76 4.69 -2.50
CA ALA A 32 1.15 4.77 -1.17
C ALA A 32 0.68 3.40 -0.68
N SER A 33 -0.01 2.63 -1.53
CA SER A 33 -0.51 1.30 -1.19
C SER A 33 0.62 0.28 -0.99
N ILE A 34 1.69 0.37 -1.80
CA ILE A 34 2.90 -0.46 -1.64
C ILE A 34 3.59 -0.12 -0.30
N PHE A 35 3.67 1.17 0.03
CA PHE A 35 4.23 1.61 1.29
C PHE A 35 3.39 1.17 2.49
N SER A 36 2.05 1.19 2.42
CA SER A 36 1.19 0.64 3.46
C SER A 36 1.40 -0.86 3.68
N ALA A 37 1.66 -1.62 2.61
CA ALA A 37 2.04 -3.03 2.72
C ALA A 37 3.34 -3.20 3.53
N LEU A 38 4.37 -2.43 3.18
CA LEU A 38 5.64 -2.40 3.90
C LEU A 38 5.45 -1.98 5.37
N PHE A 39 4.62 -0.96 5.62
CA PHE A 39 4.30 -0.48 6.96
C PHE A 39 3.70 -1.58 7.83
N TYR A 40 2.71 -2.33 7.31
CA TYR A 40 2.11 -3.43 8.08
C TYR A 40 3.09 -4.55 8.39
N VAL A 41 3.96 -4.92 7.42
CA VAL A 41 5.01 -5.92 7.63
C VAL A 41 5.97 -5.46 8.74
N VAL A 42 6.49 -4.24 8.63
CA VAL A 42 7.45 -3.68 9.60
C VAL A 42 6.80 -3.54 10.98
N ALA A 43 5.56 -3.04 11.05
CA ALA A 43 4.84 -2.89 12.32
C ALA A 43 4.58 -4.24 12.99
N ALA A 44 4.21 -5.26 12.23
CA ALA A 44 4.04 -6.61 12.76
C ALA A 44 5.36 -7.18 13.31
N VAL A 45 6.48 -7.01 12.57
CA VAL A 45 7.81 -7.46 13.01
C VAL A 45 8.26 -6.72 14.27
N ILE A 46 8.10 -5.39 14.32
CA ILE A 46 8.47 -4.58 15.48
C ILE A 46 7.69 -5.04 16.71
N LEU A 47 6.36 -5.18 16.61
CA LEU A 47 5.53 -5.60 17.74
C LEU A 47 5.98 -6.94 18.34
N VAL A 48 6.41 -7.88 17.51
CA VAL A 48 6.95 -9.16 17.96
C VAL A 48 8.34 -8.99 18.56
N ALA A 49 9.23 -8.24 17.90
CA ALA A 49 10.62 -8.09 18.30
C ALA A 49 10.80 -7.31 19.62
N THR A 50 9.92 -6.35 19.90
CA THR A 50 9.99 -5.50 21.09
C THR A 50 9.11 -5.98 22.25
N ASP A 51 8.45 -7.14 22.10
CA ASP A 51 7.45 -7.69 23.03
C ASP A 51 6.44 -6.64 23.54
N THR A 52 6.09 -5.70 22.67
CA THR A 52 5.21 -4.59 23.02
C THR A 52 3.77 -5.06 23.07
N ASN A 53 2.95 -4.42 23.91
CA ASN A 53 1.55 -4.80 24.08
C ASN A 53 0.83 -4.82 22.72
N LYS A 54 0.25 -5.97 22.38
CA LYS A 54 -0.40 -6.22 21.10
C LYS A 54 -1.62 -5.32 20.84
N LEU A 55 -2.18 -4.67 21.86
CA LEU A 55 -3.22 -3.65 21.70
C LEU A 55 -2.82 -2.50 20.76
N HIS A 56 -1.52 -2.24 20.57
CA HIS A 56 -1.07 -1.24 19.61
C HIS A 56 -1.50 -1.54 18.17
N SER A 57 -1.80 -2.80 17.84
CA SER A 57 -2.35 -3.17 16.55
C SER A 57 -3.62 -2.39 16.21
N LEU A 58 -4.43 -2.03 17.21
CA LEU A 58 -5.71 -1.34 17.02
C LEU A 58 -5.55 0.06 16.41
N TRP A 59 -4.46 0.76 16.69
CA TRP A 59 -4.18 2.07 16.08
C TRP A 59 -3.22 1.96 14.88
N ILE A 60 -2.36 0.94 14.82
CA ILE A 60 -1.51 0.68 13.65
C ILE A 60 -2.35 0.39 12.41
N ILE A 61 -3.42 -0.42 12.55
CA ILE A 61 -4.31 -0.77 11.44
C ILE A 61 -4.88 0.47 10.73
N PRO A 62 -5.60 1.39 11.41
CA PRO A 62 -6.16 2.58 10.77
C PRO A 62 -5.09 3.53 10.23
N VAL A 63 -3.92 3.61 10.87
CA VAL A 63 -2.79 4.42 10.36
C VAL A 63 -2.30 3.90 9.01
N GLY A 64 -2.16 2.58 8.84
CA GLY A 64 -1.76 1.99 7.56
C GLY A 64 -2.78 2.23 6.44
N PHE A 65 -4.08 2.23 6.77
CA PHE A 65 -5.15 2.57 5.84
C PHE A 65 -5.12 4.05 5.46
N ALA A 66 -4.94 4.92 6.45
CA ALA A 66 -4.79 6.36 6.22
C ALA A 66 -3.60 6.66 5.31
N LEU A 67 -2.46 5.98 5.49
CA LEU A 67 -1.31 6.10 4.60
C LEU A 67 -1.64 5.74 3.15
N ALA A 68 -2.44 4.68 2.94
CA ALA A 68 -2.85 4.27 1.59
C ALA A 68 -3.79 5.30 0.95
N ALA A 69 -4.76 5.80 1.72
CA ALA A 69 -5.77 6.74 1.24
C ALA A 69 -5.21 8.14 0.99
N PHE A 70 -4.36 8.64 1.89
CA PHE A 70 -3.85 10.02 1.85
C PHE A 70 -2.46 10.15 1.23
N GLY A 71 -1.83 9.05 0.80
CA GLY A 71 -0.47 9.10 0.26
C GLY A 71 -0.32 10.00 -0.98
N GLY A 72 -1.36 10.14 -1.79
CA GLY A 72 -1.38 11.10 -2.91
C GLY A 72 -1.35 12.57 -2.47
N LEU A 73 -2.07 12.91 -1.39
CA LEU A 73 -2.02 14.24 -0.79
C LEU A 73 -0.66 14.52 -0.14
N PHE A 74 -0.08 13.49 0.48
CA PHE A 74 1.26 13.58 1.07
C PHE A 74 2.34 13.83 0.01
N ALA A 75 2.21 13.22 -1.18
CA ALA A 75 3.11 13.46 -2.30
C ALA A 75 3.13 14.92 -2.75
N PHE A 76 1.97 15.58 -2.69
CA PHE A 76 1.83 16.98 -3.09
C PHE A 76 2.41 17.95 -2.05
N HIS A 77 2.17 17.69 -0.76
CA HIS A 77 2.52 18.63 0.31
C HIS A 77 3.96 18.45 0.85
N PHE A 78 4.47 17.21 0.88
CA PHE A 78 5.79 16.88 1.46
C PHE A 78 6.66 16.08 0.49
N ARG A 79 7.05 16.73 -0.61
CA ARG A 79 7.81 16.14 -1.70
C ARG A 79 9.11 15.41 -1.28
N PRO A 80 10.01 15.95 -0.44
CA PRO A 80 11.26 15.25 -0.10
C PRO A 80 11.03 13.99 0.75
N ALA A 81 10.08 14.01 1.68
CA ALA A 81 9.72 12.82 2.45
C ALA A 81 9.08 11.75 1.54
N PHE A 82 8.28 12.18 0.56
CA PHE A 82 7.66 11.29 -0.41
C PHE A 82 8.67 10.57 -1.31
N GLU A 83 9.78 11.20 -1.68
CA GLU A 83 10.85 10.53 -2.45
C GLU A 83 11.51 9.39 -1.66
N VAL A 84 11.75 9.58 -0.35
CA VAL A 84 12.26 8.51 0.52
C VAL A 84 11.26 7.36 0.62
N LEU A 85 9.98 7.69 0.82
CA LEU A 85 8.88 6.72 0.84
C LEU A 85 8.81 5.95 -0.48
N ARG A 86 8.95 6.65 -1.61
CA ARG A 86 8.96 6.07 -2.95
C ARG A 86 10.13 5.11 -3.16
N PHE A 87 11.32 5.48 -2.69
CA PHE A 87 12.49 4.61 -2.74
C PHE A 87 12.25 3.30 -1.96
N LEU A 88 11.77 3.40 -0.72
CA LEU A 88 11.48 2.24 0.12
C LEU A 88 10.38 1.36 -0.48
N ALA A 89 9.30 1.97 -0.98
CA ALA A 89 8.22 1.26 -1.64
C ALA A 89 8.71 0.54 -2.91
N SER A 90 9.58 1.18 -3.71
CA SER A 90 10.20 0.58 -4.89
C SER A 90 11.07 -0.62 -4.54
N ALA A 91 11.94 -0.48 -3.53
CA ALA A 91 12.79 -1.57 -3.06
C ALA A 91 11.93 -2.76 -2.56
N PHE A 92 10.89 -2.50 -1.77
CA PHE A 92 9.97 -3.53 -1.31
C PHE A 92 9.22 -4.21 -2.47
N ALA A 93 8.69 -3.44 -3.42
CA ALA A 93 8.01 -3.98 -4.59
C ALA A 93 8.93 -4.87 -5.42
N ASN A 94 10.19 -4.48 -5.59
CA ASN A 94 11.18 -5.29 -6.31
C ASN A 94 11.43 -6.63 -5.62
N VAL A 95 11.52 -6.65 -4.29
CA VAL A 95 11.66 -7.89 -3.50
C VAL A 95 10.43 -8.78 -3.62
N VAL A 96 9.23 -8.21 -3.49
CA VAL A 96 7.96 -8.97 -3.54
C VAL A 96 7.67 -9.50 -4.96
N ARG A 97 8.11 -8.77 -5.99
CA ARG A 97 7.88 -9.09 -7.41
C ARG A 97 9.07 -9.79 -8.08
N ILE A 98 10.01 -10.36 -7.31
CA ILE A 98 11.10 -11.16 -7.86
C ILE A 98 10.51 -12.24 -8.80
N GLY A 99 11.05 -12.31 -10.02
CA GLY A 99 10.61 -13.23 -11.07
C GLY A 99 9.53 -12.68 -12.01
N ILE A 100 9.05 -11.45 -11.82
CA ILE A 100 8.14 -10.78 -12.77
C ILE A 100 8.97 -9.86 -13.68
N PRO A 101 8.92 -10.03 -15.01
CA PRO A 101 9.66 -9.17 -15.94
C PRO A 101 9.15 -7.72 -15.91
N ALA A 102 10.07 -6.76 -15.97
CA ALA A 102 9.76 -5.33 -15.88
C ALA A 102 8.76 -4.86 -16.97
N ASP A 103 8.80 -5.48 -18.14
CA ASP A 103 7.92 -5.14 -19.27
C ASP A 103 6.45 -5.42 -18.96
N ARG A 104 6.14 -6.49 -18.21
CA ARG A 104 4.77 -6.76 -17.74
C ARG A 104 4.30 -5.73 -16.73
N ILE A 105 5.20 -5.21 -15.89
CA ILE A 105 4.87 -4.18 -14.91
C ILE A 105 4.53 -2.87 -15.62
N ARG A 106 5.34 -2.47 -16.62
CA ARG A 106 5.09 -1.28 -17.44
C ARG A 106 3.80 -1.39 -18.23
N ALA A 107 3.60 -2.50 -18.94
CA ALA A 107 2.38 -2.74 -19.70
C ALA A 107 1.11 -2.68 -18.84
N ALA A 108 1.16 -3.23 -17.62
CA ALA A 108 0.04 -3.16 -16.68
C ALA A 108 -0.22 -1.73 -16.17
N TYR A 109 0.83 -0.92 -16.01
CA TYR A 109 0.70 0.48 -15.60
C TYR A 109 0.09 1.32 -16.72
N ASP A 110 0.58 1.16 -17.95
CA ASP A 110 0.11 1.90 -19.13
C ASP A 110 -1.34 1.54 -19.47
N ALA A 111 -1.71 0.25 -19.40
CA ALA A 111 -3.08 -0.18 -19.61
C ALA A 111 -4.05 0.43 -18.58
N ASN A 112 -3.63 0.49 -17.31
CA ASN A 112 -4.43 1.10 -16.24
C ASN A 112 -4.53 2.62 -16.38
N LEU A 113 -3.47 3.30 -16.84
CA LEU A 113 -3.50 4.73 -17.12
C LEU A 113 -4.45 5.04 -18.27
N LYS A 114 -4.38 4.27 -19.37
CA LYS A 114 -5.27 4.42 -20.51
C LYS A 114 -6.75 4.23 -20.12
N ALA A 115 -7.05 3.17 -19.35
CA ALA A 115 -8.40 2.91 -18.85
C ALA A 115 -8.95 4.06 -17.97
N GLN A 116 -8.11 4.67 -17.13
CA GLN A 116 -8.52 5.83 -16.32
C GLN A 116 -8.81 7.07 -17.16
N ILE A 117 -8.01 7.31 -18.22
CA ILE A 117 -8.22 8.43 -19.14
C ILE A 117 -9.53 8.25 -19.91
N GLU A 118 -9.78 7.05 -20.45
CA GLU A 118 -11.02 6.72 -21.16
C GLU A 118 -12.26 6.87 -20.25
N ALA A 119 -12.18 6.36 -19.01
CA ALA A 119 -13.27 6.51 -18.03
C ALA A 119 -13.51 7.96 -17.59
N PHE A 120 -12.49 8.82 -17.62
CA PHE A 120 -12.63 10.24 -17.34
C PHE A 120 -13.26 10.98 -18.52
N GLY A 121 -12.82 10.69 -19.75
CA GLY A 121 -13.38 11.27 -20.98
C GLY A 121 -14.86 10.92 -21.17
N SER A 122 -15.24 9.65 -20.98
CA SER A 122 -16.65 9.23 -21.07
C SER A 122 -17.55 9.88 -20.01
N LYS A 123 -16.97 10.27 -18.87
CA LYS A 123 -17.70 10.89 -17.75
C LYS A 123 -17.78 12.42 -17.86
N SER A 124 -16.93 13.06 -18.66
CA SER A 124 -17.12 14.46 -19.04
C SER A 124 -18.17 14.59 -20.14
N GLU A 125 -18.16 13.70 -21.14
CA GLU A 125 -19.18 13.69 -22.21
C GLU A 125 -20.60 13.47 -21.65
N SER A 126 -20.78 12.59 -20.66
CA SER A 126 -22.10 12.35 -20.04
C SER A 126 -22.57 13.45 -19.08
N LYS A 127 -21.75 14.48 -18.81
CA LYS A 127 -22.09 15.60 -17.93
C LYS A 127 -22.45 16.87 -18.70
N ASP A 128 -22.18 16.88 -20.00
CA ASP A 128 -22.46 17.98 -20.93
C ASP A 128 -23.77 17.75 -21.74
N GLU A 129 -24.46 16.63 -21.52
CA GLU A 129 -25.86 16.37 -21.93
C GLU A 129 -26.86 16.64 -20.79
#